data_AF-A0A2V6FQD9-F1
#
_entry.id   AF-A0A2V6FQD9-F1
#
_cell.length_a   1.000
_cell.length_b   1.000
_cell.length_c   1.000
_cell.angle_alpha   90.00
_cell.angle_beta   90.00
_cell.angle_gamma   90.00
#
_symmetry.space_group_name_H-M   'P 1'
#
loop_
_entity.id
_entity.type
_entity.pdbx_description
1 polymer ?
#
loop_
_entity_poly.entity_id
_entity_poly.type
_entity_poly.pdbx_seq_one_letter_code
_entity_poly.pdbx_strand_id
1 'polypeptide(L)'
;MFWPGRGNMLSFRTPFECVRSALPEGSWPLRARAKNGEEALHEPSPGSGVSAERRNSWEQRPAALCRDAATPRPVSEMFLPKAIKAKAVVLSAAGFSMSVLLVWFFPKFWFARSDPAQGYFWLSEQTNVAGWRYTHQPVSRTAEAFLVADHLVSGEFTKEDGTRVRVFSAKRYSSRENEIGLFSHTPDRCWTAVGWKLEPAAPDVAEVPVHGIHLRFERRIFTAGGQRELLYFGALVGGQPLPYRLDQFLSSAQRVESPASADKTGTLTRLRQGRMWGWIWESFVNRRPLIGPQQYLRISVPLKGITADRGDEVLRDFLSRWLLPADYSRELRQQQTRLPGGTSAIP
;
A
#
# COMPACT_ATOMS: atom_id res chain seq x y z
N MET A 1 -37.03 -22.23 20.81
CA MET A 1 -37.69 -22.69 19.56
C MET A 1 -37.90 -21.46 18.69
N PHE A 2 -37.58 -21.57 17.39
CA PHE A 2 -37.69 -20.55 16.33
C PHE A 2 -36.64 -19.44 16.24
N TRP A 3 -35.62 -19.75 15.42
CA TRP A 3 -35.08 -18.88 14.38
C TRP A 3 -36.09 -18.75 13.22
N PRO A 4 -36.07 -17.64 12.46
CA PRO A 4 -35.54 -17.79 11.10
C PRO A 4 -34.67 -16.61 10.65
N GLY A 5 -33.60 -16.95 9.93
CA GLY A 5 -32.83 -16.01 9.13
C GLY A 5 -33.29 -15.97 7.67
N ARG A 6 -32.84 -14.94 6.96
CA ARG A 6 -32.38 -15.02 5.56
C ARG A 6 -31.52 -13.80 5.25
N GLY A 7 -30.29 -14.07 4.82
CA GLY A 7 -29.29 -13.08 4.49
C GLY A 7 -29.50 -12.47 3.12
N ASN A 8 -29.17 -11.19 3.00
CA ASN A 8 -28.84 -10.55 1.74
C ASN A 8 -27.31 -10.49 1.63
N MET A 9 -26.75 -11.35 0.77
CA MET A 9 -25.41 -11.18 0.21
C MET A 9 -25.41 -9.89 -0.61
N LEU A 10 -24.87 -8.81 -0.04
CA LEU A 10 -24.48 -7.64 -0.82
C LEU A 10 -23.25 -8.02 -1.65
N SER A 11 -23.49 -8.23 -2.95
CA SER A 11 -22.46 -8.34 -3.98
C SER A 11 -21.54 -7.11 -3.90
N PHE A 12 -20.27 -7.34 -3.57
CA PHE A 12 -19.23 -6.33 -3.63
C PHE A 12 -19.07 -5.86 -5.07
N ARG A 13 -19.56 -4.65 -5.38
CA ARG A 13 -19.22 -3.95 -6.62
C ARG A 13 -17.71 -3.72 -6.66
N THR A 14 -17.11 -4.01 -7.81
CA THR A 14 -15.67 -4.06 -8.05
C THR A 14 -15.01 -2.66 -8.05
N PRO A 15 -13.68 -2.56 -7.87
CA PRO A 15 -12.95 -1.30 -7.65
C PRO A 15 -12.77 -0.40 -8.89
N PHE A 16 -13.43 -0.69 -10.01
CA PHE A 16 -13.07 -0.12 -11.32
C PHE A 16 -13.44 1.36 -11.50
N GLU A 17 -14.42 1.89 -10.77
CA GLU A 17 -14.92 3.26 -10.98
C GLU A 17 -14.06 4.37 -10.36
N CYS A 18 -13.23 4.04 -9.37
CA CYS A 18 -12.29 5.00 -8.77
C CYS A 18 -11.20 5.45 -9.74
N VAL A 19 -11.02 4.73 -10.86
CA VAL A 19 -9.83 4.88 -11.71
C VAL A 19 -10.07 5.71 -12.97
N ARG A 20 -11.32 5.93 -13.38
CA ARG A 20 -11.63 6.80 -14.53
C ARG A 20 -11.36 8.29 -14.28
N SER A 21 -11.29 8.72 -13.03
CA SER A 21 -11.20 10.14 -12.66
C SER A 21 -9.81 10.65 -12.31
N ALA A 22 -8.80 9.78 -12.35
CA ALA A 22 -7.41 10.14 -12.07
C ALA A 22 -6.52 10.18 -13.32
N LEU A 23 -7.10 10.01 -14.52
CA LEU A 23 -6.38 9.93 -15.79
C LEU A 23 -7.07 10.81 -16.85
N PRO A 24 -6.30 11.45 -17.74
CA PRO A 24 -6.86 12.32 -18.78
C PRO A 24 -7.72 11.51 -19.77
N GLU A 25 -8.89 12.05 -20.12
CA GLU A 25 -9.61 11.62 -21.31
C GLU A 25 -8.73 11.87 -22.54
N GLY A 26 -8.32 10.78 -23.23
CA GLY A 26 -7.50 10.86 -24.45
C GLY A 26 -6.43 9.78 -24.62
N SER A 27 -6.20 8.90 -23.63
CA SER A 27 -5.11 7.90 -23.69
C SER A 27 -5.52 6.46 -24.07
N TRP A 28 -6.52 6.27 -24.95
CA TRP A 28 -6.84 4.94 -25.48
C TRP A 28 -6.87 4.94 -27.03
N PRO A 29 -6.24 3.94 -27.66
CA PRO A 29 -7.07 2.89 -28.24
C PRO A 29 -6.46 1.51 -27.95
N LEU A 30 -6.99 0.83 -26.93
CA LEU A 30 -6.85 -0.62 -26.82
C LEU A 30 -8.22 -1.21 -26.55
N ARG A 31 -8.72 -1.97 -27.53
CA ARG A 31 -9.95 -2.76 -27.44
C ARG A 31 -9.83 -3.70 -26.23
N ALA A 32 -10.55 -3.39 -25.16
CA ALA A 32 -10.90 -4.40 -24.17
C ALA A 32 -11.83 -5.41 -24.84
N ARG A 33 -11.30 -6.59 -25.17
CA ARG A 33 -12.08 -7.73 -25.64
C ARG A 33 -12.90 -8.26 -24.47
N ALA A 34 -14.12 -7.75 -24.33
CA ALA A 34 -15.13 -8.36 -23.46
C ALA A 34 -15.40 -9.78 -23.97
N LYS A 35 -15.06 -10.79 -23.17
CA LYS A 35 -15.62 -12.13 -23.32
C LYS A 35 -16.99 -12.12 -22.64
N ASN A 36 -18.01 -11.74 -23.40
CA ASN A 36 -19.37 -12.13 -23.07
C ASN A 36 -19.57 -13.55 -23.60
N GLY A 37 -20.07 -14.42 -22.72
CA GLY A 37 -20.48 -15.76 -23.08
C GLY A 37 -21.70 -15.71 -23.98
N GLU A 38 -21.64 -16.46 -25.06
CA GLU A 38 -22.80 -16.93 -25.80
C GLU A 38 -22.66 -18.45 -25.91
N GLU A 39 -23.62 -19.13 -25.31
CA GLU A 39 -23.94 -20.53 -25.57
C GLU A 39 -24.23 -20.71 -27.06
N ALA A 40 -23.49 -21.60 -27.71
CA ALA A 40 -23.96 -22.26 -28.91
C ALA A 40 -23.46 -23.71 -28.89
N LEU A 41 -24.43 -24.62 -28.89
CA LEU A 41 -24.27 -26.06 -29.04
C LEU A 41 -23.37 -26.40 -30.23
N HIS A 42 -22.45 -27.34 -30.05
CA HIS A 42 -22.12 -28.33 -31.08
C HIS A 42 -21.55 -29.62 -30.46
N GLU A 43 -22.05 -30.74 -30.98
CA GLU A 43 -21.84 -32.13 -30.57
C GLU A 43 -20.37 -32.60 -30.51
N PRO A 44 -20.10 -33.69 -29.77
CA PRO A 44 -18.82 -34.37 -29.75
C PRO A 44 -18.73 -35.45 -30.84
N SER A 45 -17.52 -35.67 -31.36
CA SER A 45 -17.19 -36.88 -32.10
C SER A 45 -15.73 -37.30 -31.91
N PRO A 46 -15.41 -38.60 -32.10
CA PRO A 46 -14.56 -39.36 -31.19
C PRO A 46 -13.28 -39.89 -31.82
N GLY A 47 -12.30 -40.24 -30.98
CA GLY A 47 -11.11 -41.03 -31.33
C GLY A 47 -10.35 -41.32 -30.04
N SER A 48 -10.49 -42.48 -29.40
CA SER A 48 -9.92 -43.80 -29.77
C SER A 48 -8.39 -43.78 -29.89
N GLY A 49 -7.71 -44.50 -28.99
CA GLY A 49 -6.26 -44.53 -28.89
C GLY A 49 -5.74 -45.24 -27.63
N VAL A 50 -6.05 -46.53 -27.54
CA VAL A 50 -5.47 -47.60 -26.71
C VAL A 50 -3.97 -47.42 -26.39
N SER A 51 -3.52 -47.71 -25.16
CA SER A 51 -2.71 -48.92 -24.86
C SER A 51 -2.04 -48.94 -23.47
N ALA A 52 -2.37 -50.00 -22.73
CA ALA A 52 -1.48 -50.89 -21.97
C ALA A 52 -0.52 -50.32 -20.90
N GLU A 53 -0.86 -50.63 -19.65
CA GLU A 53 -0.15 -51.65 -18.88
C GLU A 53 1.36 -51.46 -18.64
N ARG A 54 1.70 -51.00 -17.43
CA ARG A 54 3.01 -51.26 -16.83
C ARG A 54 2.86 -51.60 -15.35
N ARG A 55 2.51 -52.87 -15.11
CA ARG A 55 2.74 -53.55 -13.85
C ARG A 55 4.17 -54.11 -13.80
N ASN A 56 4.66 -54.20 -12.58
CA ASN A 56 5.74 -55.05 -12.08
C ASN A 56 7.18 -54.59 -12.30
N SER A 57 7.95 -54.58 -11.20
CA SER A 57 9.26 -55.25 -11.07
C SER A 57 10.23 -54.44 -10.21
N TRP A 58 10.12 -54.54 -8.87
CA TRP A 58 11.28 -54.35 -7.96
C TRP A 58 11.24 -55.24 -6.70
N GLU A 59 10.24 -56.13 -6.55
CA GLU A 59 10.44 -57.31 -5.70
C GLU A 59 11.20 -58.36 -6.51
N GLN A 60 12.52 -58.48 -6.29
CA GLN A 60 13.15 -59.77 -6.01
C GLN A 60 14.65 -59.67 -5.71
N ARG A 61 14.98 -60.14 -4.49
CA ARG A 61 16.17 -60.89 -4.03
C ARG A 61 17.28 -60.11 -3.30
N PRO A 62 17.99 -60.77 -2.36
CA PRO A 62 17.59 -61.90 -1.52
C PRO A 62 17.94 -61.71 -0.03
N ALA A 63 17.21 -62.45 0.81
CA ALA A 63 17.65 -62.83 2.13
C ALA A 63 18.92 -63.67 2.03
N ALA A 64 20.00 -63.24 2.69
CA ALA A 64 21.10 -64.10 3.08
C ALA A 64 21.85 -63.53 4.29
N LEU A 65 21.95 -64.38 5.30
CA LEU A 65 23.00 -64.47 6.31
C LEU A 65 23.10 -63.39 7.42
N CYS A 66 22.37 -63.70 8.48
CA CYS A 66 22.89 -64.16 9.77
C CYS A 66 24.06 -63.44 10.45
N ARG A 67 23.77 -63.14 11.73
CA ARG A 67 24.65 -63.22 12.91
C ARG A 67 25.82 -62.25 12.92
N ASP A 68 25.69 -61.20 13.72
CA ASP A 68 26.65 -61.03 14.81
C ASP A 68 26.07 -60.25 16.00
N ALA A 69 26.44 -60.76 17.17
CA ALA A 69 26.54 -60.12 18.47
C ALA A 69 25.33 -59.31 18.99
N ALA A 70 24.53 -60.02 19.79
CA ALA A 70 23.85 -59.44 20.94
C ALA A 70 24.87 -58.68 21.82
N THR A 71 24.93 -57.36 21.65
CA THR A 71 25.38 -56.45 22.71
C THR A 71 24.13 -55.88 23.37
N PRO A 72 23.93 -56.06 24.69
CA PRO A 72 22.88 -55.37 25.39
C PRO A 72 23.21 -53.88 25.34
N ARG A 73 22.57 -53.14 24.42
CA ARG A 73 22.60 -51.68 24.46
C ARG A 73 21.97 -51.26 25.80
N PRO A 74 22.64 -50.43 26.62
CA PRO A 74 22.07 -49.98 27.87
C PRO A 74 20.77 -49.23 27.59
N VAL A 75 19.66 -49.78 28.09
CA VAL A 75 18.30 -49.21 28.04
C VAL A 75 18.19 -48.08 29.08
N SER A 76 19.14 -47.15 29.05
CA SER A 76 19.31 -46.15 30.12
C SER A 76 19.39 -44.71 29.62
N GLU A 77 19.02 -44.43 28.37
CA GLU A 77 18.93 -43.06 27.84
C GLU A 77 17.62 -42.75 27.07
N MET A 78 16.46 -43.14 27.60
CA MET A 78 15.19 -42.71 26.97
C MET A 78 14.12 -42.17 27.90
N PHE A 79 14.45 -41.95 29.17
CA PHE A 79 13.50 -41.43 30.16
C PHE A 79 14.11 -40.41 31.11
N LEU A 80 14.74 -39.36 30.56
CA LEU A 80 14.93 -38.08 31.26
C LEU A 80 15.02 -36.95 30.23
N PRO A 81 14.22 -35.89 30.34
CA PRO A 81 12.80 -35.92 30.67
C PRO A 81 12.00 -35.01 29.71
N LYS A 82 10.89 -35.52 29.17
CA LYS A 82 9.88 -34.67 28.50
C LYS A 82 9.47 -33.47 29.39
N ALA A 83 9.57 -33.63 30.72
CA ALA A 83 9.29 -32.59 31.69
C ALA A 83 10.27 -31.39 31.69
N ILE A 84 11.57 -31.57 31.43
CA ILE A 84 12.52 -30.43 31.35
C ILE A 84 12.27 -29.64 30.07
N LYS A 85 12.02 -30.32 28.94
CA LYS A 85 11.62 -29.65 27.69
C LYS A 85 10.30 -28.90 27.83
N ALA A 86 9.32 -29.46 28.55
CA ALA A 86 8.05 -28.80 28.83
C ALA A 86 8.22 -27.54 29.70
N LYS A 87 9.02 -27.60 30.77
CA LYS A 87 9.30 -26.43 31.63
C LYS A 87 10.00 -25.30 30.86
N ALA A 88 10.96 -25.64 30.01
CA ALA A 88 11.65 -24.65 29.18
C ALA A 88 10.69 -23.97 28.17
N VAL A 89 9.77 -24.73 27.57
CA VAL A 89 8.75 -24.19 26.67
C VAL A 89 7.75 -23.29 27.41
N VAL A 90 7.33 -23.67 28.62
CA VAL A 90 6.40 -22.86 29.43
C VAL A 90 7.07 -21.55 29.87
N LEU A 91 8.32 -21.61 30.32
CA LEU A 91 9.08 -20.42 30.72
C LEU A 91 9.34 -19.48 29.55
N SER A 92 9.67 -20.01 28.36
CA SER A 92 9.87 -19.17 27.18
C SER A 92 8.57 -18.53 26.70
N ALA A 93 7.46 -19.27 26.71
CA ALA A 93 6.14 -18.74 26.38
C ALA A 93 5.69 -17.65 27.37
N ALA A 94 5.93 -17.85 28.67
CA ALA A 94 5.63 -16.87 29.70
C ALA A 94 6.50 -15.61 29.56
N GLY A 95 7.80 -15.76 29.33
CA GLY A 95 8.72 -14.64 29.10
C GLY A 95 8.35 -13.83 27.85
N PHE A 96 7.98 -14.51 26.75
CA PHE A 96 7.51 -13.85 25.54
C PHE A 96 6.19 -13.12 25.78
N SER A 97 5.23 -13.75 26.46
CA SER A 97 3.94 -13.14 26.79
C SER A 97 4.11 -11.90 27.66
N MET A 98 4.98 -11.96 28.66
CA MET A 98 5.32 -10.81 29.50
C MET A 98 5.94 -9.68 28.68
N SER A 99 6.83 -10.00 27.73
CA SER A 99 7.45 -9.02 26.85
C SER A 99 6.41 -8.33 25.96
N VAL A 100 5.46 -9.09 25.40
CA VAL A 100 4.34 -8.53 24.62
C VAL A 100 3.45 -7.63 25.48
N LEU A 101 3.13 -8.05 26.71
CA LEU A 101 2.36 -7.25 27.65
C LEU A 101 3.07 -5.94 28.01
N LEU A 102 4.38 -5.96 28.25
CA LEU A 102 5.17 -4.74 28.49
C LEU A 102 5.15 -3.80 27.27
N VAL A 103 5.20 -4.33 26.05
CA VAL A 103 5.04 -3.50 24.85
C VAL A 103 3.64 -2.89 24.78
N TRP A 104 2.61 -3.64 25.16
CA TRP A 104 1.21 -3.18 25.11
C TRP A 104 0.79 -2.23 26.22
N PHE A 105 1.30 -2.41 27.46
CA PHE A 105 0.93 -1.60 28.61
C PHE A 105 1.54 -0.19 28.57
N PHE A 106 2.59 0.01 27.78
CA PHE A 106 3.29 1.30 27.70
C PHE A 106 3.22 1.92 26.30
N PRO A 107 2.02 2.07 25.68
CA PRO A 107 1.91 2.57 24.31
C PRO A 107 2.54 3.97 24.17
N LYS A 108 2.40 4.81 25.21
CA LYS A 108 2.99 6.14 25.29
C LYS A 108 4.53 6.16 25.29
N PHE A 109 5.18 5.06 25.65
CA PHE A 109 6.64 4.91 25.61
C PHE A 109 7.14 4.57 24.21
N TRP A 110 6.32 3.87 23.42
CA TRP A 110 6.68 3.37 22.09
C TRP A 110 6.19 4.24 20.94
N PHE A 111 5.13 5.04 21.14
CA PHE A 111 4.75 6.05 20.16
C PHE A 111 5.76 7.20 20.20
N ALA A 112 6.36 7.52 19.07
CA ALA A 112 7.13 8.74 18.95
C ALA A 112 6.21 9.91 19.33
N ARG A 113 6.59 10.69 20.35
CA ARG A 113 5.88 11.93 20.67
C ARG A 113 5.87 12.77 19.42
N SER A 114 4.68 13.13 18.93
CA SER A 114 4.55 14.25 18.03
C SER A 114 5.14 15.45 18.78
N ASP A 115 6.24 16.01 18.29
CA ASP A 115 6.86 17.19 18.88
C ASP A 115 5.79 18.29 19.04
N PRO A 116 5.29 18.56 20.27
CA PRO A 116 4.23 19.53 20.48
C PRO A 116 4.73 20.96 20.22
N ALA A 117 6.04 21.18 20.31
CA ALA A 117 6.67 22.49 20.10
C ALA A 117 6.74 22.86 18.61
N GLN A 118 6.73 21.87 17.72
CA GLN A 118 6.64 22.10 16.27
C GLN A 118 5.24 22.51 15.82
N GLY A 119 4.19 22.18 16.59
CA GLY A 119 2.81 22.45 16.20
C GLY A 119 2.35 21.61 14.99
N TYR A 120 1.08 21.75 14.62
CA TYR A 120 0.54 21.12 13.43
C TYR A 120 0.95 21.94 12.19
N PHE A 121 1.90 21.45 11.40
CA PHE A 121 2.18 22.04 10.10
C PHE A 121 1.12 21.63 9.07
N TRP A 122 0.59 22.59 8.34
CA TRP A 122 -0.42 22.35 7.31
C TRP A 122 0.07 22.95 6.01
N LEU A 123 -0.16 22.27 4.89
CA LEU A 123 0.25 22.78 3.58
C LEU A 123 -0.99 23.18 2.79
N SER A 124 -1.10 24.45 2.42
CA SER A 124 -2.12 24.93 1.49
C SER A 124 -1.63 24.84 0.06
N GLU A 125 -2.48 24.30 -0.80
CA GLU A 125 -2.25 24.21 -2.23
C GLU A 125 -2.46 25.58 -2.88
N GLN A 126 -1.61 25.92 -3.84
CA GLN A 126 -1.74 27.10 -4.68
C GLN A 126 -2.21 26.69 -6.06
N THR A 127 -3.29 27.30 -6.57
CA THR A 127 -3.70 27.15 -7.98
C THR A 127 -3.12 28.25 -8.87
N ASN A 128 -2.63 29.34 -8.28
CA ASN A 128 -1.92 30.40 -8.97
C ASN A 128 -0.42 30.29 -8.65
N VAL A 129 0.32 29.60 -9.50
CA VAL A 129 1.77 29.43 -9.37
C VAL A 129 2.45 30.24 -10.48
N ALA A 130 3.34 31.16 -10.10
CA ALA A 130 3.98 32.05 -11.06
C ALA A 130 4.71 31.29 -12.18
N GLY A 131 4.40 31.63 -13.43
CA GLY A 131 4.95 30.97 -14.62
C GLY A 131 4.25 29.66 -15.01
N TRP A 132 3.16 29.28 -14.34
CA TRP A 132 2.40 28.08 -14.64
C TRP A 132 0.93 28.40 -14.87
N ARG A 133 0.33 27.69 -15.83
CA ARG A 133 -1.12 27.74 -16.11
C ARG A 133 -1.78 26.53 -15.48
N TYR A 134 -2.70 26.76 -14.56
CA TYR A 134 -3.47 25.70 -13.90
C TYR A 134 -4.73 25.34 -14.69
N THR A 135 -4.92 24.06 -14.90
CA THR A 135 -6.15 23.47 -15.46
C THR A 135 -6.72 22.48 -14.45
N HIS A 136 -7.93 22.74 -13.96
CA HIS A 136 -8.61 21.84 -13.04
C HIS A 136 -8.93 20.50 -13.73
N GLN A 137 -8.67 19.39 -13.02
CA GLN A 137 -8.96 18.03 -13.47
C GLN A 137 -10.04 17.43 -12.57
N PRO A 138 -11.28 17.28 -13.06
CA PRO A 138 -12.40 16.85 -12.23
C PRO A 138 -12.19 15.44 -11.69
N VAL A 139 -12.44 15.27 -10.39
CA VAL A 139 -12.50 13.95 -9.75
C VAL A 139 -13.93 13.43 -9.87
N SER A 140 -14.11 12.12 -10.08
CA SER A 140 -15.46 11.54 -10.16
C SER A 140 -16.08 11.55 -8.78
N ARG A 141 -17.39 11.80 -8.70
CA ARG A 141 -18.15 11.74 -7.44
C ARG A 141 -17.92 10.43 -6.67
N THR A 142 -17.79 9.32 -7.38
CA THR A 142 -17.48 8.02 -6.79
C THR A 142 -16.11 8.02 -6.11
N ALA A 143 -15.08 8.56 -6.76
CA ALA A 143 -13.74 8.66 -6.17
C ALA A 143 -13.70 9.65 -4.99
N GLU A 144 -14.42 10.78 -5.08
CA GLU A 144 -14.58 11.72 -3.96
C GLU A 144 -15.21 11.03 -2.74
N ALA A 145 -16.28 10.24 -2.97
CA ALA A 145 -16.95 9.49 -1.91
C ALA A 145 -16.07 8.41 -1.27
N PHE A 146 -15.17 7.78 -2.04
CA PHE A 146 -14.23 6.79 -1.50
C PHE A 146 -13.10 7.42 -0.67
N LEU A 147 -12.63 8.59 -1.07
CA LEU A 147 -11.56 9.31 -0.36
C LEU A 147 -12.07 9.89 0.97
N VAL A 148 -13.37 10.21 1.04
CA VAL A 148 -14.01 10.86 2.20
C VAL A 148 -13.15 12.06 2.63
N ALA A 149 -12.78 12.88 1.65
CA ALA A 149 -11.96 14.07 1.84
C ALA A 149 -12.87 15.29 2.01
N ASP A 150 -12.55 16.14 2.98
CA ASP A 150 -13.26 17.39 3.22
C ASP A 150 -12.88 18.45 2.18
N HIS A 151 -11.67 18.34 1.62
CA HIS A 151 -11.17 19.22 0.59
C HIS A 151 -10.30 18.46 -0.41
N LEU A 152 -10.49 18.75 -1.69
CA LEU A 152 -9.79 18.11 -2.80
C LEU A 152 -9.30 19.17 -3.78
N VAL A 153 -8.06 19.00 -4.23
CA VAL A 153 -7.46 19.75 -5.32
C VAL A 153 -6.89 18.75 -6.31
N SER A 154 -7.32 18.83 -7.57
CA SER A 154 -6.86 17.97 -8.64
C SER A 154 -6.70 18.79 -9.90
N GLY A 155 -5.53 18.74 -10.53
CA GLY A 155 -5.27 19.56 -11.70
C GLY A 155 -3.93 19.31 -12.37
N GLU A 156 -3.73 20.00 -13.49
CA GLU A 156 -2.50 19.99 -14.27
C GLU A 156 -1.98 21.42 -14.42
N PHE A 157 -0.71 21.61 -14.11
CA PHE A 157 0.03 22.84 -14.36
C PHE A 157 0.84 22.68 -15.63
N THR A 158 0.71 23.62 -16.55
CA THR A 158 1.50 23.66 -17.78
C THR A 158 2.30 24.94 -17.87
N LYS A 159 3.58 24.82 -18.22
CA LYS A 159 4.49 25.93 -18.47
C LYS A 159 4.57 26.23 -19.98
N GLU A 160 5.05 27.42 -20.34
CA GLU A 160 5.19 27.84 -21.75
C GLU A 160 6.10 26.93 -22.58
N ASP A 161 7.12 26.35 -21.94
CA ASP A 161 8.04 25.37 -22.56
C ASP A 161 7.41 23.98 -22.79
N GLY A 162 6.12 23.81 -22.44
CA GLY A 162 5.38 22.55 -22.56
C GLY A 162 5.59 21.57 -21.41
N THR A 163 6.39 21.94 -20.39
CA THR A 163 6.51 21.14 -19.16
C THR A 163 5.16 21.06 -18.47
N ARG A 164 4.79 19.84 -18.05
CA ARG A 164 3.52 19.56 -17.36
C ARG A 164 3.77 18.93 -16.02
N VAL A 165 3.04 19.39 -15.00
CA VAL A 165 3.05 18.82 -13.66
C VAL A 165 1.61 18.55 -13.25
N ARG A 166 1.31 17.33 -12.85
CA ARG A 166 -0.02 16.96 -12.35
C ARG A 166 0.01 16.91 -10.85
N VAL A 167 -1.02 17.46 -10.23
CA VAL A 167 -1.14 17.50 -8.78
C VAL A 167 -2.45 16.87 -8.35
N PHE A 168 -2.41 16.29 -7.17
CA PHE A 168 -3.58 15.85 -6.45
C PHE A 168 -3.30 16.02 -4.96
N SER A 169 -4.19 16.71 -4.27
CA SER A 169 -4.18 16.84 -2.82
C SER A 169 -5.57 16.52 -2.28
N ALA A 170 -5.59 15.78 -1.19
CA ALA A 170 -6.80 15.43 -0.47
C ALA A 170 -6.59 15.68 1.02
N LYS A 171 -7.46 16.48 1.61
CA LYS A 171 -7.39 16.87 3.03
C LYS A 171 -8.61 16.37 3.78
N ARG A 172 -8.37 16.00 5.03
CA ARG A 172 -9.39 15.73 6.03
C ARG A 172 -9.04 16.48 7.31
N TYR A 173 -9.96 17.30 7.79
CA TYR A 173 -9.75 18.12 8.97
C TYR A 173 -10.20 17.42 10.25
N SER A 174 -11.18 16.51 10.17
CA SER A 174 -11.73 15.82 11.35
C SER A 174 -11.15 14.40 11.53
N SER A 175 -10.88 14.03 12.78
CA SER A 175 -10.57 12.64 13.14
C SER A 175 -11.87 11.86 13.31
N ARG A 176 -12.12 10.88 12.45
CA ARG A 176 -13.18 9.88 12.65
C ARG A 176 -12.51 8.52 12.93
N GLU A 177 -12.94 7.85 13.99
CA GLU A 177 -12.26 6.66 14.54
C GLU A 177 -12.20 5.45 13.58
N ASN A 178 -13.00 5.41 12.50
CA ASN A 178 -13.17 4.23 11.67
C ASN A 178 -12.82 4.41 10.17
N GLU A 179 -12.14 5.48 9.78
CA GLU A 179 -12.00 5.80 8.34
C GLU A 179 -10.56 5.59 7.82
N ILE A 180 -10.29 4.35 7.39
CA ILE A 180 -9.06 3.89 6.71
C ILE A 180 -8.87 4.52 5.30
N GLY A 181 -9.83 5.35 4.84
CA GLY A 181 -10.02 5.71 3.43
C GLY A 181 -8.86 6.45 2.76
N LEU A 182 -8.37 7.56 3.34
CA LEU A 182 -7.50 8.50 2.60
C LEU A 182 -6.19 7.87 2.12
N PHE A 183 -5.56 7.04 2.95
CA PHE A 183 -4.26 6.42 2.66
C PHE A 183 -4.37 5.03 2.00
N SER A 184 -5.58 4.54 1.73
CA SER A 184 -5.81 3.24 1.09
C SER A 184 -5.83 3.31 -0.44
N HIS A 185 -5.83 4.52 -1.01
CA HIS A 185 -5.90 4.80 -2.44
C HIS A 185 -4.55 5.30 -2.96
N THR A 186 -3.49 4.55 -2.68
CA THR A 186 -2.17 4.88 -3.19
C THR A 186 -2.10 4.64 -4.70
N PRO A 187 -1.16 5.30 -5.40
CA PRO A 187 -0.98 5.14 -6.84
C PRO A 187 -0.57 3.71 -7.19
N ASP A 188 0.19 3.05 -6.29
CA ASP A 188 0.52 1.63 -6.38
C ASP A 188 -0.72 0.73 -6.52
N ARG A 189 -1.86 1.11 -5.95
CA ARG A 189 -3.12 0.38 -6.07
C ARG A 189 -3.98 0.89 -7.22
N CYS A 190 -4.17 2.19 -7.30
CA CYS A 190 -5.12 2.78 -8.25
C CYS A 190 -4.60 2.76 -9.70
N TRP A 191 -3.31 3.06 -9.92
CA TRP A 191 -2.77 3.11 -11.29
C TRP A 191 -2.51 1.71 -11.84
N THR A 192 -2.03 0.79 -11.01
CA THR A 192 -1.84 -0.60 -11.40
C THR A 192 -3.16 -1.30 -11.72
N ALA A 193 -4.24 -0.98 -11.00
CA ALA A 193 -5.58 -1.51 -11.27
C ALA A 193 -6.11 -1.18 -12.68
N VAL A 194 -5.60 -0.14 -13.34
CA VAL A 194 -5.93 0.19 -14.74
C VAL A 194 -4.79 -0.05 -15.72
N GLY A 195 -3.81 -0.87 -15.32
CA GLY A 195 -2.80 -1.39 -16.24
C GLY A 195 -1.55 -0.53 -16.39
N TRP A 196 -1.34 0.48 -15.53
CA TRP A 196 0.01 1.01 -15.37
C TRP A 196 0.89 -0.03 -14.70
N LYS A 197 2.15 -0.07 -15.12
CA LYS A 197 3.19 -0.93 -14.57
C LYS A 197 4.16 -0.09 -13.77
N LEU A 198 4.63 -0.62 -12.65
CA LEU A 198 5.63 0.00 -11.84
C LEU A 198 7.02 -0.39 -12.35
N GLU A 199 7.82 0.61 -12.70
CA GLU A 199 9.24 0.39 -13.01
C GLU A 199 10.08 0.44 -11.73
N PRO A 200 11.02 -0.51 -11.55
CA PRO A 200 12.06 -0.38 -10.54
C PRO A 200 12.87 0.90 -10.79
N ALA A 201 12.90 1.81 -9.83
CA ALA A 201 13.60 3.08 -9.97
C ALA A 201 14.21 3.49 -8.63
N ALA A 202 15.53 3.64 -8.58
CA ALA A 202 16.21 4.22 -7.44
C ALA A 202 16.32 5.75 -7.59
N PRO A 203 16.27 6.54 -6.50
CA PRO A 203 15.87 6.11 -5.16
C PRO A 203 14.36 5.84 -5.06
N ASP A 204 13.95 4.98 -4.11
CA ASP A 204 12.54 4.67 -3.82
C ASP A 204 11.84 5.78 -3.03
N VAL A 205 12.63 6.71 -2.47
CA VAL A 205 12.19 7.80 -1.60
C VAL A 205 12.87 9.10 -2.05
N ALA A 206 12.13 10.19 -2.02
CA ALA A 206 12.64 11.55 -2.21
C ALA A 206 12.36 12.40 -0.97
N GLU A 207 13.40 12.97 -0.39
CA GLU A 207 13.27 13.97 0.68
C GLU A 207 13.33 15.37 0.07
N VAL A 208 12.31 16.17 0.32
CA VAL A 208 12.15 17.49 -0.26
C VAL A 208 11.88 18.51 0.84
N PRO A 209 12.76 19.50 1.05
CA PRO A 209 12.49 20.60 1.96
C PRO A 209 11.47 21.55 1.32
N VAL A 210 10.31 21.72 1.97
CA VAL A 210 9.27 22.67 1.57
C VAL A 210 9.13 23.70 2.69
N HIS A 211 9.64 24.91 2.46
CA HIS A 211 9.61 26.01 3.44
C HIS A 211 10.14 25.62 4.84
N GLY A 212 11.22 24.83 4.88
CA GLY A 212 11.82 24.34 6.13
C GLY A 212 11.19 23.06 6.69
N ILE A 213 10.11 22.56 6.10
CA ILE A 213 9.50 21.28 6.45
C ILE A 213 10.14 20.18 5.58
N HIS A 214 10.78 19.20 6.21
CA HIS A 214 11.34 18.05 5.49
C HIS A 214 10.25 17.04 5.18
N LEU A 215 9.74 17.08 3.96
CA LEU A 215 8.76 16.12 3.48
C LEU A 215 9.47 14.90 2.90
N ARG A 216 9.00 13.71 3.28
CA ARG A 216 9.46 12.44 2.72
C ARG A 216 8.37 11.88 1.81
N PHE A 217 8.69 11.77 0.52
CA PHE A 217 7.80 11.24 -0.50
C PHE A 217 8.28 9.87 -0.96
N GLU A 218 7.32 8.98 -1.21
CA GLU A 218 7.54 7.77 -2.01
C GLU A 218 7.72 8.19 -3.47
N ARG A 219 8.79 7.70 -4.10
CA ARG A 219 9.14 7.95 -5.49
C ARG A 219 8.87 6.70 -6.32
N ARG A 220 8.12 6.84 -7.41
CA ARG A 220 7.79 5.74 -8.34
C ARG A 220 7.86 6.22 -9.77
N ILE A 221 8.17 5.31 -10.69
CA ILE A 221 8.00 5.54 -12.12
C ILE A 221 6.97 4.53 -12.61
N PHE A 222 5.89 5.04 -13.21
CA PHE A 222 4.85 4.20 -13.79
C PHE A 222 4.90 4.24 -15.32
N THR A 223 4.58 3.13 -15.97
CA THR A 223 4.51 3.04 -17.42
C THR A 223 3.23 2.39 -17.94
N ALA A 224 2.66 2.97 -18.99
CA ALA A 224 1.47 2.47 -19.67
C ALA A 224 1.48 2.93 -21.14
N GLY A 225 1.33 1.98 -22.08
CA GLY A 225 1.19 2.32 -23.51
C GLY A 225 2.31 3.21 -24.07
N GLY A 226 3.56 2.98 -23.64
CA GLY A 226 4.74 3.77 -24.06
C GLY A 226 4.85 5.15 -23.37
N GLN A 227 3.89 5.52 -22.51
CA GLN A 227 4.02 6.67 -21.62
C GLN A 227 4.76 6.25 -20.35
N ARG A 228 5.60 7.16 -19.84
CA ARG A 228 6.28 7.02 -18.56
C ARG A 228 5.99 8.24 -17.71
N GLU A 229 5.76 8.04 -16.42
CA GLU A 229 5.39 9.10 -15.50
C GLU A 229 6.12 8.93 -14.18
N LEU A 230 6.92 9.94 -13.81
CA LEU A 230 7.58 10.02 -12.52
C LEU A 230 6.61 10.64 -11.52
N LEU A 231 6.53 10.04 -10.34
CA LEU A 231 5.53 10.35 -9.35
C LEU A 231 6.16 10.42 -7.96
N TYR A 232 5.84 11.50 -7.24
CA TYR A 232 6.03 11.59 -5.79
C TYR A 232 4.67 11.54 -5.11
N PHE A 233 4.53 10.74 -4.06
CA PHE A 233 3.35 10.77 -3.22
C PHE A 233 3.69 10.56 -1.75
N GLY A 234 2.91 11.19 -0.88
CA GLY A 234 3.20 11.28 0.53
C GLY A 234 1.95 11.62 1.32
N ALA A 235 2.05 11.46 2.64
CA ALA A 235 0.96 11.75 3.55
C ALA A 235 1.48 12.52 4.76
N LEU A 236 0.63 13.38 5.30
CA LEU A 236 0.80 14.08 6.56
C LEU A 236 -0.33 13.68 7.50
N VAL A 237 0.01 13.42 8.76
CA VAL A 237 -0.97 13.22 9.84
C VAL A 237 -0.55 14.07 11.02
N GLY A 238 -1.45 14.94 11.46
CA GLY A 238 -1.10 15.92 12.49
C GLY A 238 0.12 16.74 12.07
N GLY A 239 0.18 17.14 10.80
CA GLY A 239 1.25 17.98 10.25
C GLY A 239 2.65 17.38 10.23
N GLN A 240 2.77 16.08 10.49
CA GLN A 240 4.03 15.37 10.40
C GLN A 240 4.00 14.42 9.20
N PRO A 241 5.11 14.31 8.44
CA PRO A 241 5.20 13.34 7.35
C PRO A 241 4.97 11.95 7.89
N LEU A 242 4.26 11.13 7.12
CA LEU A 242 3.98 9.74 7.42
C LEU A 242 4.92 8.85 6.60
N PRO A 243 6.13 8.54 7.10
CA PRO A 243 7.16 7.89 6.30
C PRO A 243 6.94 6.40 5.99
N TYR A 244 6.02 5.67 6.65
CA TYR A 244 6.08 4.20 6.68
C TYR A 244 4.74 3.45 6.57
N ARG A 245 3.85 3.86 5.66
CA ARG A 245 2.64 3.04 5.37
C ARG A 245 2.20 2.97 3.92
N LEU A 246 2.67 3.87 3.08
CA LEU A 246 2.21 3.95 1.70
C LEU A 246 2.79 2.82 0.83
N ASP A 247 3.94 2.27 1.24
CA ASP A 247 4.65 1.13 0.68
C ASP A 247 3.97 -0.23 0.95
N GLN A 248 3.00 -0.32 1.87
CA GLN A 248 2.26 -1.55 2.15
C GLN A 248 1.64 -2.15 0.86
N PHE A 249 1.28 -1.28 -0.09
CA PHE A 249 0.70 -1.67 -1.38
C PHE A 249 1.73 -1.95 -2.48
N LEU A 250 3.02 -1.64 -2.26
CA LEU A 250 4.09 -1.92 -3.22
C LEU A 250 4.18 -3.43 -3.51
N SER A 251 4.08 -4.26 -2.47
CA SER A 251 4.06 -5.71 -2.61
C SER A 251 2.85 -6.22 -3.41
N SER A 252 1.72 -5.50 -3.35
CA SER A 252 0.52 -5.82 -4.14
C SER A 252 0.73 -5.43 -5.61
N ALA A 253 1.35 -4.27 -5.88
CA ALA A 253 1.72 -3.84 -7.23
C ALA A 253 2.69 -4.83 -7.89
N GLN A 254 3.75 -5.25 -7.19
CA GLN A 254 4.73 -6.21 -7.69
C GLN A 254 4.13 -7.60 -7.99
N ARG A 255 3.13 -8.04 -7.21
CA ARG A 255 2.44 -9.32 -7.44
C ARG A 255 1.59 -9.32 -8.72
N VAL A 256 1.04 -8.18 -9.11
CA VAL A 256 0.30 -8.03 -10.38
C VAL A 256 1.24 -8.22 -11.56
N GLU A 257 2.49 -7.81 -11.43
CA GLU A 257 3.50 -7.89 -12.51
C GLU A 257 4.20 -9.24 -12.61
N SER A 258 4.33 -9.96 -11.50
CA SER A 258 5.00 -11.26 -11.44
C SER A 258 4.11 -12.35 -10.84
N PRO A 259 3.09 -12.85 -11.57
CA PRO A 259 2.34 -14.04 -11.15
C PRO A 259 3.23 -15.29 -11.05
N ALA A 260 4.44 -15.25 -11.65
CA ALA A 260 5.39 -16.34 -11.69
C ALA A 260 6.36 -16.42 -10.50
N SER A 261 6.43 -15.42 -9.61
CA SER A 261 7.23 -15.54 -8.38
C SER A 261 6.37 -16.12 -7.26
N ALA A 262 5.95 -17.38 -7.43
CA ALA A 262 5.61 -18.22 -6.30
C ALA A 262 6.90 -18.38 -5.48
N ASP A 263 7.06 -17.50 -4.50
CA ASP A 263 8.28 -17.34 -3.74
C ASP A 263 8.60 -18.65 -3.00
N LYS A 264 9.59 -19.38 -3.52
CA LYS A 264 10.10 -20.63 -2.93
C LYS A 264 11.08 -20.36 -1.78
N THR A 265 11.28 -19.10 -1.36
CA THR A 265 12.06 -18.83 -0.16
C THR A 265 11.26 -19.22 1.09
N GLY A 266 11.71 -20.29 1.74
CA GLY A 266 11.09 -20.78 2.97
C GLY A 266 10.99 -19.67 4.03
N THR A 267 9.95 -19.75 4.86
CA THR A 267 9.63 -18.79 5.93
C THR A 267 10.84 -18.44 6.81
N LEU A 268 11.73 -19.40 7.03
CA LEU A 268 12.95 -19.22 7.82
C LEU A 268 14.01 -18.34 7.14
N THR A 269 14.08 -18.34 5.81
CA THR A 269 15.03 -17.50 5.07
C THR A 269 14.60 -16.05 5.08
N ARG A 270 13.29 -15.78 4.97
CA ARG A 270 12.70 -14.44 5.11
C ARG A 270 12.93 -13.87 6.51
N LEU A 271 12.78 -14.69 7.56
CA LEU A 271 13.06 -14.30 8.95
C LEU A 271 14.53 -13.97 9.23
N ARG A 272 15.48 -14.34 8.34
CA ARG A 272 16.90 -14.00 8.47
C ARG A 272 17.33 -12.79 7.64
N GLN A 273 16.44 -12.23 6.80
CA GLN A 273 16.77 -11.04 6.03
C GLN A 273 16.79 -9.81 6.95
N GLY A 274 17.97 -9.20 7.13
CA GLY A 274 18.15 -8.00 7.95
C GLY A 274 17.24 -6.83 7.54
N ARG A 275 16.83 -6.77 6.27
CA ARG A 275 15.90 -5.76 5.75
C ARG A 275 14.47 -5.90 6.34
N MET A 276 14.01 -7.12 6.62
CA MET A 276 12.71 -7.35 7.27
C MET A 276 12.72 -6.84 8.71
N TRP A 277 13.77 -7.15 9.48
CA TRP A 277 13.89 -6.67 10.86
C TRP A 277 14.16 -5.17 10.94
N GLY A 278 14.95 -4.62 10.01
CA GLY A 278 15.14 -3.18 9.88
C GLY A 278 13.82 -2.46 9.63
N TRP A 279 12.99 -2.95 8.70
CA TRP A 279 11.66 -2.40 8.43
C TRP A 279 10.70 -2.55 9.62
N ILE A 280 10.66 -3.70 10.30
CA ILE A 280 9.83 -3.90 11.50
C ILE A 280 10.27 -2.94 12.60
N TRP A 281 11.58 -2.78 12.81
CA TRP A 281 12.15 -1.90 13.81
C TRP A 281 11.89 -0.43 13.48
N GLU A 282 12.13 0.01 12.25
CA GLU A 282 11.80 1.35 11.77
C GLU A 282 10.29 1.63 11.87
N SER A 283 9.45 0.67 11.48
CA SER A 283 7.99 0.76 11.62
C SER A 283 7.57 0.85 13.09
N PHE A 284 8.29 0.17 13.99
CA PHE A 284 8.04 0.18 15.43
C PHE A 284 8.48 1.50 16.08
N VAL A 285 9.72 1.94 15.84
CA VAL A 285 10.29 3.20 16.34
C VAL A 285 9.54 4.42 15.81
N ASN A 286 9.07 4.36 14.56
CA ASN A 286 8.30 5.43 13.94
C ASN A 286 6.78 5.23 14.04
N ARG A 287 6.28 4.35 14.93
CA ARG A 287 4.83 4.28 15.18
C ARG A 287 4.38 5.63 15.71
N ARG A 288 3.42 6.22 15.01
CA ARG A 288 2.75 7.45 15.44
C ARG A 288 1.25 7.19 15.53
N PRO A 289 0.55 7.81 16.50
CA PRO A 289 -0.89 7.81 16.47
C PRO A 289 -1.34 8.45 15.15
N LEU A 290 -2.14 7.72 14.35
CA LEU A 290 -2.74 8.24 13.12
C LEU A 290 -3.96 9.12 13.41
N ILE A 291 -3.88 9.88 14.51
CA ILE A 291 -4.97 10.64 15.07
C ILE A 291 -4.68 12.11 14.77
N GLY A 292 -5.64 12.79 14.17
CA GLY A 292 -5.54 14.19 13.81
C GLY A 292 -5.82 14.43 12.33
N PRO A 293 -5.62 15.67 11.87
CA PRO A 293 -5.94 16.04 10.51
C PRO A 293 -4.97 15.37 9.54
N GLN A 294 -5.50 14.97 8.39
CA GLN A 294 -4.79 14.16 7.39
C GLN A 294 -4.70 14.92 6.08
N GLN A 295 -3.55 14.84 5.43
CA GLN A 295 -3.35 15.37 4.08
C GLN A 295 -2.60 14.34 3.26
N TYR A 296 -3.13 14.02 2.10
CA TYR A 296 -2.49 13.17 1.11
C TYR A 296 -2.08 14.01 -0.08
N LEU A 297 -0.83 13.87 -0.50
CA LEU A 297 -0.23 14.64 -1.58
C LEU A 297 0.28 13.69 -2.65
N ARG A 298 0.02 14.02 -3.90
CA ARG A 298 0.52 13.33 -5.07
C ARG A 298 0.87 14.33 -6.15
N ILE A 299 2.07 14.23 -6.68
CA ILE A 299 2.56 15.07 -7.76
C ILE A 299 3.30 14.21 -8.78
N SER A 300 3.07 14.45 -10.08
CA SER A 300 3.75 13.71 -11.14
C SER A 300 4.13 14.57 -12.33
N VAL A 301 5.13 14.08 -13.07
CA VAL A 301 5.62 14.67 -14.31
C VAL A 301 5.74 13.57 -15.37
N PRO A 302 5.20 13.77 -16.59
CA PRO A 302 5.42 12.84 -17.69
C PRO A 302 6.90 12.91 -18.13
N LEU A 303 7.54 11.76 -18.28
CA LEU A 303 8.96 11.66 -18.68
C LEU A 303 9.15 11.67 -20.21
N LYS A 304 8.15 12.12 -20.97
CA LYS A 304 8.25 12.18 -22.44
C LYS A 304 9.25 13.26 -22.83
N GLY A 305 10.41 12.83 -23.36
CA GLY A 305 11.45 13.74 -23.83
C GLY A 305 12.38 14.28 -22.74
N ILE A 306 12.29 13.77 -21.50
CA ILE A 306 13.18 14.13 -20.39
C ILE A 306 13.63 12.89 -19.61
N THR A 307 14.75 13.01 -18.91
CA THR A 307 15.26 11.96 -18.00
C THR A 307 14.51 11.98 -16.67
N ALA A 308 14.61 10.89 -15.90
CA ALA A 308 14.05 10.82 -14.55
C ALA A 308 14.66 11.88 -13.63
N ASP A 309 15.98 12.11 -13.71
CA ASP A 309 16.68 13.12 -12.91
C ASP A 309 16.15 14.53 -13.20
N ARG A 310 15.93 14.86 -14.48
CA ARG A 310 15.32 16.13 -14.85
C ARG A 310 13.87 16.23 -14.35
N GLY A 311 13.14 15.13 -14.37
CA GLY A 311 11.81 15.05 -13.75
C GLY A 311 11.86 15.32 -12.25
N ASP A 312 12.82 14.75 -11.54
CA ASP A 312 13.03 14.95 -10.10
C ASP A 312 13.31 16.43 -9.78
N GLU A 313 14.15 17.10 -10.58
CA GLU A 313 14.39 18.54 -10.46
C GLU A 313 13.11 19.36 -10.63
N VAL A 314 12.31 19.05 -11.65
CA VAL A 314 11.03 19.73 -11.91
C VAL A 314 10.07 19.54 -10.73
N LEU A 315 9.92 18.33 -10.21
CA LEU A 315 9.04 18.05 -9.07
C LEU A 315 9.49 18.77 -7.80
N ARG A 316 10.80 18.77 -7.51
CA ARG A 316 11.37 19.44 -6.32
C ARG A 316 11.22 20.95 -6.38
N ASP A 317 11.53 21.58 -7.51
CA ASP A 317 11.33 23.02 -7.69
C ASP A 317 9.85 23.39 -7.57
N PHE A 318 8.97 22.64 -8.25
CA PHE A 318 7.55 22.93 -8.26
C PHE A 318 6.87 22.78 -6.90
N LEU A 319 7.24 21.75 -6.11
CA LEU A 319 6.64 21.48 -4.79
C LEU A 319 6.68 22.70 -3.86
N SER A 320 7.81 23.40 -3.81
CA SER A 320 7.99 24.59 -2.97
C SER A 320 7.17 25.81 -3.42
N ARG A 321 6.68 25.81 -4.66
CA ARG A 321 5.82 26.89 -5.18
C ARG A 321 4.35 26.54 -5.07
N TRP A 322 4.03 25.24 -5.14
CA TRP A 322 2.68 24.72 -5.06
C TRP A 322 2.15 24.66 -3.61
N LEU A 323 3.00 24.31 -2.65
CA LEU A 323 2.61 24.08 -1.27
C LEU A 323 3.18 25.16 -0.35
N LEU A 324 2.30 25.96 0.26
CA LEU A 324 2.69 26.97 1.25
C LEU A 324 2.30 26.52 2.67
N PRO A 325 3.10 26.81 3.70
CA PRO A 325 2.70 26.62 5.09
C PRO A 325 1.44 27.44 5.39
N ALA A 326 0.48 26.83 6.06
CA ALA A 326 -0.78 27.43 6.45
C ALA A 326 -1.08 27.16 7.93
N ASP A 327 -1.87 28.05 8.53
CA ASP A 327 -2.44 27.84 9.85
C ASP A 327 -3.66 26.93 9.73
N TYR A 328 -3.51 25.69 10.22
CA TYR A 328 -4.56 24.69 10.26
C TYR A 328 -5.86 25.22 10.89
N SER A 329 -5.78 25.96 11.98
CA SER A 329 -6.97 26.46 12.70
C SER A 329 -7.72 27.48 11.86
N ARG A 330 -7.00 28.30 11.09
CA ARG A 330 -7.59 29.27 10.17
C ARG A 330 -8.28 28.56 9.00
N GLU A 331 -7.63 27.59 8.39
CA GLU A 331 -8.19 26.83 7.26
C GLU A 331 -9.42 26.02 7.68
N LEU A 332 -9.39 25.39 8.85
CA LEU A 332 -10.53 24.69 9.44
C LEU A 332 -11.74 25.61 9.63
N ARG A 333 -11.54 26.81 10.20
CA ARG A 333 -12.62 27.79 10.35
C ARG A 333 -13.22 28.19 9.01
N GLN A 334 -12.39 28.43 8.00
CA GLN A 334 -12.85 28.76 6.65
C GLN A 334 -13.68 27.63 6.03
N GLN A 335 -13.27 26.38 6.22
CA GLN A 335 -14.03 25.22 5.75
C GLN A 335 -15.38 25.09 6.46
N GLN A 336 -15.41 25.25 7.79
CA GLN A 336 -16.65 25.23 8.55
C GLN A 336 -17.63 26.32 8.10
N THR A 337 -17.15 27.50 7.71
CA THR A 337 -18.01 28.56 7.15
C THR A 337 -18.51 28.29 5.74
N ARG A 338 -17.81 27.45 4.95
CA ARG A 338 -18.20 27.11 3.58
C ARG A 338 -19.27 26.03 3.50
N LEU A 339 -19.40 25.20 4.54
CA LEU A 339 -20.43 24.18 4.62
C LEU A 339 -21.76 24.84 5.03
N PRO A 340 -22.78 24.92 4.16
CA PRO A 340 -24.08 25.46 4.53
C PRO A 340 -24.73 24.48 5.52
N GLY A 341 -24.98 24.95 6.74
CA GLY A 341 -25.59 24.15 7.79
C GLY A 341 -24.59 23.57 8.78
N GLY A 342 -23.74 24.42 9.36
CA GLY A 342 -23.20 24.14 10.69
C GLY A 342 -24.37 23.73 11.59
N THR A 343 -24.38 22.48 12.01
CA THR A 343 -25.24 21.99 13.06
C THR A 343 -24.89 22.78 14.31
N SER A 344 -25.61 23.90 14.47
CA SER A 344 -25.97 24.42 15.77
C SER A 344 -26.38 23.23 16.61
N ALA A 345 -25.81 23.16 17.80
CA ALA A 345 -26.15 22.20 18.83
C ALA A 345 -27.67 21.94 18.85
N ILE A 346 -28.04 20.66 18.79
CA ILE A 346 -29.29 20.21 19.38
C ILE A 346 -28.92 19.86 20.83
N PRO A 347 -29.61 20.43 21.84
CA PRO A 347 -29.25 20.35 23.26
C PRO A 347 -29.16 18.93 23.83
#